data_AF-A0A6P2KYF0-F1
#
_entry.id   AF-A0A6P2KYF0-F1
#
_cell.length_a   1.000
_cell.length_b   1.000
_cell.length_c   1.000
_cell.angle_alpha   90.00
_cell.angle_beta   90.00
_cell.angle_gamma   90.00
#
_symmetry.space_group_name_H-M   'P 1'
#
loop_
_entity.id
_entity.type
_entity.pdbx_description
1 polymer ?
#
loop_
_entity_poly.entity_id
_entity_poly.type
_entity_poly.pdbx_seq_one_letter_code
_entity_poly.pdbx_strand_id
1 'polypeptide(L)' 'MKFDGRYVARKGDRVSCPQHPDVSPNLIEEGDESMKDNGIPIARHGHRATCGCHLISSLA' A
#
# COMPACT_ATOMS: atom_id res chain seq x y z
N MET A 1 5.12 -11.60 4.26
CA MET A 1 6.33 -11.47 3.43
C MET A 1 7.16 -10.31 3.96
N LYS A 2 8.50 -10.44 3.94
CA LYS A 2 9.43 -9.40 4.37
C LYS A 2 10.53 -9.22 3.32
N PHE A 3 10.94 -7.97 3.08
CA PHE A 3 12.15 -7.62 2.35
C PHE A 3 13.01 -6.74 3.27
N ASP A 4 14.30 -7.04 3.36
CA ASP A 4 15.24 -6.35 4.26
C ASP A 4 14.71 -6.20 5.70
N GLY A 5 14.06 -7.25 6.21
CA GLY A 5 13.48 -7.27 7.55
C GLY A 5 12.17 -6.48 7.71
N ARG A 6 11.72 -5.75 6.69
CA ARG A 6 10.49 -4.94 6.70
C ARG A 6 9.33 -5.66 6.01
N TYR A 7 8.13 -5.58 6.60
CA TYR A 7 6.92 -6.13 5.99
C TYR A 7 6.54 -5.36 4.72
N VAL A 8 6.12 -6.09 3.70
CA VAL A 8 5.57 -5.50 2.48
C VAL A 8 4.20 -4.88 2.74
N ALA A 9 3.95 -3.74 2.10
CA ALA A 9 2.62 -3.15 2.08
C ALA A 9 1.70 -3.97 1.16
N ARG A 10 0.44 -4.09 1.53
CA ARG A 10 -0.58 -4.88 0.82
C ARG A 10 -1.85 -4.06 0.63
N LYS A 11 -2.69 -4.49 -0.31
CA LYS A 11 -4.03 -3.94 -0.46
C LYS A 11 -4.79 -4.03 0.87
N GLY A 12 -5.39 -2.92 1.30
CA GLY A 12 -6.10 -2.78 2.57
C GLY A 12 -5.26 -2.34 3.76
N ASP A 13 -3.93 -2.21 3.63
CA ASP A 13 -3.12 -1.62 4.70
C ASP A 13 -3.42 -0.12 4.84
N ARG A 14 -3.32 0.40 6.07
CA ARG A 14 -3.62 1.82 6.38
C ARG A 14 -2.51 2.75 5.91
N VAL A 15 -2.91 3.90 5.40
CA VAL A 15 -2.03 4.99 4.95
C VAL A 15 -2.26 6.22 5.80
N SER A 16 -1.18 6.81 6.32
CA SER A 16 -1.23 8.14 6.93
C SER A 16 -0.83 9.17 5.88
N CYS A 17 -1.75 10.07 5.53
CA CYS A 17 -1.51 11.13 4.56
C CYS A 17 -1.69 12.50 5.23
N PRO A 18 -0.61 13.28 5.44
CA PRO A 18 -0.71 14.58 6.09
C PRO A 18 -1.44 15.64 5.25
N GLN A 19 -1.55 15.43 3.93
CA GLN A 19 -2.27 16.33 3.03
C GLN A 19 -3.79 16.13 3.07
N HIS A 20 -4.26 14.96 3.51
CA HIS A 20 -5.67 14.58 3.51
C HIS A 20 -6.07 13.99 4.88
N PRO A 21 -6.05 14.80 5.95
CA PRO A 21 -6.35 14.32 7.31
C PRO A 21 -7.80 13.84 7.47
N ASP A 22 -8.72 14.35 6.65
CA ASP A 22 -10.15 14.03 6.72
C ASP A 22 -10.50 12.65 6.12
N VAL A 23 -9.58 12.04 5.37
CA VAL A 23 -9.80 10.72 4.76
C VAL A 23 -9.51 9.64 5.80
N SER A 24 -10.57 9.07 6.40
CA SER A 24 -10.47 8.00 7.38
C SER A 24 -11.62 6.97 7.22
N PRO A 25 -11.32 5.68 6.98
CA PRO A 25 -9.98 5.11 6.85
C PRO A 25 -9.35 5.42 5.48
N ASN A 26 -8.06 5.80 5.48
CA ASN A 26 -7.26 5.84 4.26
C ASN A 26 -6.51 4.51 4.09
N LEU A 27 -6.84 3.77 3.04
CA LEU A 27 -6.35 2.42 2.80
C LEU A 27 -5.66 2.34 1.43
N ILE A 28 -4.78 1.37 1.25
CA ILE A 28 -4.26 1.03 -0.08
C ILE A 28 -5.36 0.31 -0.87
N GLU A 29 -5.81 0.89 -1.98
CA GLU A 29 -6.92 0.37 -2.79
C GLU A 29 -6.43 -0.66 -3.82
N GLU A 30 -5.20 -0.51 -4.28
CA GLU A 30 -4.62 -1.28 -5.39
C GLU A 30 -3.57 -2.27 -4.90
N GLY A 31 -3.53 -3.44 -5.53
CA GLY A 31 -2.53 -4.46 -5.27
C GLY A 31 -2.28 -5.30 -6.52
N ASP A 32 -1.11 -5.92 -6.57
CA ASP A 32 -0.71 -6.76 -7.69
C ASP A 32 -1.26 -8.17 -7.53
N GLU A 33 -2.12 -8.59 -8.45
CA GLU A 33 -2.76 -9.92 -8.40
C GLU A 33 -1.81 -11.08 -8.72
N SER A 34 -0.67 -10.82 -9.37
CA SER A 34 0.36 -11.83 -9.65
C SER A 34 1.23 -12.15 -8.42
N MET A 35 1.35 -11.21 -7.47
CA MET A 35 2.13 -11.39 -6.24
C MET A 35 1.30 -11.13 -5.00
N LYS A 36 1.09 -12.17 -4.19
CA LYS A 36 0.26 -12.12 -2.99
C LYS A 36 1.06 -12.50 -1.75
N ASP A 37 0.85 -11.77 -0.67
CA ASP A 37 1.34 -12.13 0.67
C ASP A 37 0.18 -12.63 1.52
N ASN A 38 0.21 -13.91 1.90
CA ASN A 38 -0.90 -14.60 2.58
C ASN A 38 -2.25 -14.46 1.84
N GLY A 39 -2.22 -14.54 0.51
CA GLY A 39 -3.42 -14.40 -0.33
C GLY A 39 -3.88 -12.96 -0.57
N ILE A 40 -3.24 -11.97 0.06
CA ILE A 40 -3.54 -10.55 -0.14
C ILE A 40 -2.58 -9.95 -1.18
N PRO A 41 -3.08 -9.33 -2.26
CA PRO A 41 -2.25 -8.64 -3.25
C PRO A 41 -1.28 -7.62 -2.64
N ILE A 42 0.00 -7.68 -3.03
CA ILE A 42 1.01 -6.73 -2.55
C ILE A 42 0.85 -5.37 -3.23
N ALA A 43 1.11 -4.29 -2.51
CA ALA A 43 1.11 -2.95 -3.07
C ALA A 43 2.44 -2.64 -3.78
N ARG A 44 2.39 -1.95 -4.93
CA ARG A 44 3.59 -1.55 -5.68
C ARG A 44 3.74 -0.03 -5.75
N HIS A 45 4.92 0.40 -6.22
CA HIS A 45 5.16 1.79 -6.56
C HIS A 45 4.08 2.29 -7.54
N GLY A 46 3.53 3.47 -7.29
CA GLY A 46 2.48 4.07 -8.12
C GLY A 46 1.07 3.55 -7.87
N HIS A 47 0.86 2.61 -6.95
CA HIS A 47 -0.51 2.22 -6.54
C HIS A 47 -1.17 3.32 -5.73
N ARG A 48 -2.51 3.34 -5.73
CA ARG A 48 -3.31 4.39 -5.09
C ARG A 48 -3.78 4.01 -3.69
N ALA A 49 -3.86 5.03 -2.86
CA ALA A 49 -4.60 5.00 -1.61
C ALA A 49 -5.99 5.64 -1.76
N THR A 50 -6.89 5.43 -0.80
CA THR A 50 -8.25 5.99 -0.78
C THR A 50 -8.24 7.52 -0.89
N CYS A 51 -7.23 8.20 -0.34
CA CYS A 51 -7.08 9.65 -0.48
C CYS A 51 -6.69 10.13 -1.89
N GLY A 52 -6.39 9.22 -2.82
CA GLY A 52 -5.97 9.53 -4.19
C GLY A 52 -4.47 9.71 -4.40
N CYS A 53 -3.67 9.73 -3.32
CA CYS A 53 -2.21 9.75 -3.42
C CYS A 53 -1.64 8.42 -3.92
N HIS A 54 -0.43 8.47 -4.49
CA HIS A 54 0.30 7.30 -4.96
C HIS A 54 1.39 6.85 -3.97
N LEU A 55 1.60 5.54 -3.88
CA LEU A 55 2.61 4.93 -3.04
C LEU A 55 4.00 5.06 -3.66
N ILE A 56 5.00 5.28 -2.80
CA ILE A 56 6.41 5.31 -3.18
C ILE A 56 7.10 4.11 -2.51
N SER A 57 7.55 3.16 -3.34
CA SER A 57 8.35 2.02 -2.89
C SER A 57 9.81 2.42 -2.62
N SER A 58 10.41 1.82 -1.58
CA SER A 58 11.87 1.83 -1.36
C SER A 58 12.57 0.61 -1.97
N LEU A 59 11.80 -0.39 -2.41
CA LEU A 59 12.26 -1.55 -3.14
C LEU A 59 12.27 -1.19 -4.63
N ALA A 60 13.42 -1.43 -5.29
CA ALA A 60 13.62 -1.28 -6.73
C ALA A 60 13.14 -2.52 -7.49
#